data_AF-A0A9E0EC56-F1
#
_entry.id   AF-A0A9E0EC56-F1
#
_cell.length_a   1.000
_cell.length_b   1.000
_cell.length_c   1.000
_cell.angle_alpha   90.00
_cell.angle_beta   90.00
_cell.angle_gamma   90.00
#
_symmetry.space_group_name_H-M   'P 1'
#
loop_
_entity.id
_entity.type
_entity.pdbx_description
1 polymer ?
#
loop_
_entity_poly.entity_id
_entity_poly.type
_entity_poly.pdbx_seq_one_letter_code
_entity_poly.pdbx_strand_id
1 'polypeptide(L)'
;MHWSDRLVAAISPRWAARRVASRRALRFIEAASSNSTDFGRNTGRVADALPTRVVARQRVRNLLATNPFARKAMNALLNNMIGFGITGTPKKGTPAKLVKAWKKWIKKADWLSHLDFYGLQELTVAAMLGDGDVFIIRRFEAGSGIVPLRLEVLDGGMLALEKGEQGISYDERGRPASYHFRKHRAGGLALSSNETVSFAAAEVIHLFRKDWPGQTRGRSMFESVIKRFEDLDAYFEAEVVRKQIEACFAAFITPSLEAGDLDLGNRDGTTTNNGFDQETLEPGMMARLNPGDTVTFGTPRVTVGMAEFSRVTLLSSSAGVG
;
A
#
# COMPACT_ATOMS: atom_id res chain seq x y z
N MET A 1 15.57 12.23 26.37
CA MET A 1 16.87 12.92 26.22
C MET A 1 17.49 13.01 27.61
N HIS A 2 18.58 12.29 27.86
CA HIS A 2 19.20 12.22 29.19
C HIS A 2 19.80 13.58 29.57
N TRP A 3 19.94 13.83 30.87
CA TRP A 3 20.47 15.09 31.41
C TRP A 3 21.90 15.40 30.92
N SER A 4 22.71 14.36 30.69
CA SER A 4 24.05 14.46 30.10
C SER A 4 24.06 14.98 28.67
N ASP A 5 23.04 14.68 27.86
CA ASP A 5 22.94 15.18 26.48
C ASP A 5 22.60 16.68 26.45
N ARG A 6 21.93 17.20 27.48
CA ARG A 6 21.63 18.64 27.60
C ARG A 6 22.86 19.46 27.98
N LEU A 7 23.71 18.94 28.87
CA LEU A 7 24.98 19.59 29.24
C LEU A 7 25.94 19.65 28.06
N VAL A 8 26.06 18.57 27.28
CA VAL A 8 26.91 18.55 26.08
C VAL A 8 26.38 19.48 24.99
N ALA A 9 25.05 19.59 24.85
CA ALA A 9 24.42 20.52 23.91
C ALA A 9 24.65 21.99 24.29
N ALA A 10 24.67 22.31 25.59
CA ALA A 10 24.94 23.66 26.09
C ALA A 10 26.41 24.10 25.87
N ILE A 11 27.36 23.16 25.98
CA ILE A 11 28.79 23.45 25.85
C ILE A 11 29.27 23.34 24.39
N SER A 12 28.73 22.39 23.62
CA SER A 12 29.13 22.16 22.22
C SER A 12 27.99 21.58 21.35
N PRO A 13 27.18 22.44 20.72
CA PRO A 13 26.01 22.01 19.94
C PRO A 13 26.35 21.04 18.79
N ARG A 14 27.50 21.25 18.11
CA ARG A 14 27.96 20.40 17.01
C ARG A 14 28.34 18.99 17.46
N TRP A 15 28.87 18.84 18.67
CA TRP A 15 29.28 17.54 19.22
C TRP A 15 28.06 16.75 19.72
N ALA A 16 27.10 17.43 20.34
CA ALA A 16 25.80 16.85 20.72
C ALA A 16 25.03 16.33 19.49
N ALA A 17 24.97 17.12 18.40
CA ALA A 17 24.28 16.72 17.17
C ALA A 17 24.91 15.47 16.53
N ARG A 18 26.25 15.42 16.42
CA ARG A 18 26.97 14.23 15.93
C ARG A 18 26.71 13.01 16.79
N ARG A 19 26.70 13.16 18.11
CA ARG A 19 26.46 12.04 19.05
C ARG A 19 25.03 11.48 18.95
N VAL A 20 24.03 12.34 18.76
CA VAL A 20 22.65 11.91 18.54
C VAL A 20 22.50 11.19 17.19
N ALA A 21 23.15 11.70 16.14
CA ALA A 21 23.18 11.05 14.83
C ALA A 21 23.85 9.67 14.89
N SER A 22 25.02 9.57 15.55
CA SER A 22 25.72 8.30 15.75
C SER A 22 24.93 7.32 16.60
N ARG A 23 24.22 7.77 17.66
CA ARG A 23 23.33 6.90 18.45
C ARG A 23 22.12 6.43 17.66
N ARG A 24 21.54 7.27 16.78
CA ARG A 24 20.46 6.84 15.88
C ARG A 24 20.98 5.79 14.90
N ALA A 25 22.14 6.02 14.29
CA ALA A 25 22.78 5.06 13.40
C ALA A 25 23.10 3.74 14.11
N LEU A 26 23.64 3.78 15.33
CA LEU A 26 23.89 2.58 16.13
C LEU A 26 22.60 1.84 16.48
N ARG A 27 21.50 2.53 16.80
CA ARG A 27 20.19 1.88 17.02
C ARG A 27 19.62 1.24 15.75
N PHE A 28 19.82 1.86 14.59
CA PHE A 28 19.43 1.26 13.31
C PHE A 28 20.29 0.04 12.98
N ILE A 29 21.59 0.09 13.27
CA ILE A 29 22.50 -1.04 13.09
C ILE A 29 22.17 -2.16 14.09
N GLU A 30 21.92 -1.84 15.36
CA GLU A 30 21.54 -2.80 16.41
C GLU A 30 20.17 -3.44 16.11
N ALA A 31 19.21 -2.68 15.60
CA ALA A 31 17.92 -3.21 15.12
C ALA A 31 18.05 -4.04 13.84
N ALA A 32 19.09 -3.80 13.03
CA ALA A 32 19.40 -4.59 11.84
C ALA A 32 20.32 -5.80 12.15
N SER A 33 21.09 -5.75 13.23
CA SER A 33 22.11 -6.72 13.64
C SER A 33 21.68 -7.59 14.80
N SER A 34 20.47 -7.42 15.35
CA SER A 34 19.89 -8.33 16.33
C SER A 34 19.47 -9.65 15.64
N ASN A 35 20.45 -10.35 15.05
CA ASN A 35 20.41 -11.80 14.96
C ASN A 35 20.64 -12.33 16.36
N SER A 36 19.59 -12.25 17.18
CA SER A 36 19.47 -12.99 18.41
C SER A 36 19.54 -14.47 18.08
N THR A 37 20.69 -15.10 18.33
CA THR A 37 20.84 -16.56 18.41
C THR A 37 20.31 -17.12 19.73
N ASP A 38 19.59 -16.30 20.52
CA ASP A 38 18.66 -16.83 21.51
C ASP A 38 17.42 -17.26 20.72
N PHE A 39 17.28 -18.56 20.50
CA PHE A 39 16.00 -19.15 20.11
C PHE A 39 15.04 -18.83 21.24
N GLY A 40 14.40 -17.67 21.13
CA GLY A 40 13.55 -17.10 22.17
C GLY A 40 12.71 -18.20 22.75
N ARG A 41 12.80 -18.38 24.08
CA ARG A 41 11.88 -19.22 24.84
C ARG A 41 10.50 -19.01 24.24
N ASN A 42 9.91 -20.07 23.69
CA ASN A 42 8.53 -20.04 23.25
C ASN A 42 7.69 -19.67 24.48
N THR A 43 7.31 -18.39 24.62
CA THR A 43 6.63 -17.91 25.82
C THR A 43 5.15 -18.28 25.81
N GLY A 44 4.70 -19.01 24.78
CA GLY A 44 3.29 -19.27 24.50
C GLY A 44 2.53 -18.02 24.04
N ARG A 45 3.23 -16.88 23.84
CA ARG A 45 2.62 -15.65 23.32
C ARG A 45 2.56 -15.71 21.80
N VAL A 46 1.40 -15.32 21.30
CA VAL A 46 1.08 -15.30 19.87
C VAL A 46 1.97 -14.33 19.07
N ALA A 47 2.52 -13.31 19.73
CA ALA A 47 3.39 -12.31 19.11
C ALA A 47 4.81 -12.81 18.79
N ASP A 48 5.24 -13.95 19.35
CA ASP A 48 6.62 -14.45 19.22
C ASP A 48 6.94 -15.01 17.82
N ALA A 49 5.91 -15.30 17.01
CA ALA A 49 6.04 -15.87 15.66
C ALA A 49 5.73 -14.86 14.54
N LEU A 50 5.60 -13.57 14.84
CA LEU A 50 5.20 -12.57 13.85
C LEU A 50 6.34 -12.30 12.84
N PRO A 51 6.15 -12.58 11.54
CA PRO A 51 7.08 -12.08 10.53
C PRO A 51 7.14 -10.55 10.61
N THR A 52 8.34 -10.02 10.73
CA THR A 52 8.69 -8.62 11.05
C THR A 52 8.20 -7.56 10.05
N ARG A 53 7.57 -7.96 8.94
CA ARG A 53 7.06 -7.05 7.90
C ARG A 53 5.60 -7.34 7.63
N VAL A 54 4.74 -6.46 8.13
CA VAL A 54 3.36 -6.31 7.66
C VAL A 54 3.36 -5.15 6.65
N VAL A 55 2.99 -5.42 5.40
CA VAL A 55 2.83 -4.35 4.40
C VAL A 55 1.73 -3.40 4.84
N ALA A 56 2.00 -2.09 4.74
CA ALA A 56 1.03 -1.07 5.10
C ALA A 56 -0.23 -1.16 4.20
N ARG A 57 -1.42 -1.17 4.82
CA ARG A 57 -2.71 -1.27 4.10
C ARG A 57 -2.90 -0.18 3.05
N GLN A 58 -2.50 1.06 3.34
CA GLN A 58 -2.53 2.14 2.34
C GLN A 58 -1.77 1.77 1.05
N ARG A 59 -0.65 1.05 1.16
CA ARG A 59 0.16 0.66 0.01
C ARG A 59 -0.59 -0.33 -0.86
N VAL A 60 -1.25 -1.34 -0.26
CA VAL A 60 -2.07 -2.30 -1.01
C VAL A 60 -3.27 -1.61 -1.66
N ARG A 61 -3.96 -0.73 -0.93
CA ARG A 61 -5.08 0.03 -1.50
C ARG A 61 -4.65 0.92 -2.66
N ASN A 62 -3.49 1.56 -2.54
CA ASN A 62 -2.93 2.34 -3.64
C ASN A 62 -2.64 1.45 -4.85
N LEU A 63 -1.99 0.30 -4.64
CA LEU A 63 -1.75 -0.68 -5.71
C LEU A 63 -3.05 -1.09 -6.40
N LEU A 64 -4.10 -1.44 -5.66
CA LEU A 64 -5.39 -1.82 -6.22
C LEU A 64 -6.08 -0.64 -6.93
N ALA A 65 -5.80 0.60 -6.49
CA ALA A 65 -6.32 1.79 -7.11
C ALA A 65 -5.64 2.09 -8.46
N THR A 66 -4.31 1.98 -8.51
CA THR A 66 -3.49 2.45 -9.65
C THR A 66 -3.16 1.34 -10.65
N ASN A 67 -2.89 0.12 -10.20
CA ASN A 67 -2.40 -0.96 -11.07
C ASN A 67 -3.57 -1.79 -11.64
N PRO A 68 -3.73 -1.84 -12.98
CA PRO A 68 -4.83 -2.55 -13.61
C PRO A 68 -4.74 -4.07 -13.46
N PHE A 69 -3.53 -4.64 -13.41
CA PHE A 69 -3.33 -6.08 -13.24
C PHE A 69 -3.70 -6.52 -11.81
N ALA A 70 -3.28 -5.76 -10.80
CA ALA A 70 -3.67 -6.02 -9.41
C ALA A 70 -5.18 -5.90 -9.22
N ARG A 71 -5.81 -4.86 -9.79
CA ARG A 71 -7.27 -4.69 -9.76
C ARG A 71 -7.99 -5.85 -10.45
N LYS A 72 -7.49 -6.30 -11.62
CA LYS A 72 -8.06 -7.44 -12.34
C LYS A 72 -7.96 -8.73 -11.51
N ALA A 73 -6.84 -8.97 -10.84
CA ALA A 73 -6.66 -10.12 -9.96
C ALA A 73 -7.66 -10.10 -8.79
N MET A 74 -7.83 -8.96 -8.11
CA MET A 74 -8.83 -8.79 -7.06
C MET A 74 -10.25 -9.12 -7.57
N ASN A 75 -10.64 -8.54 -8.71
CA ASN A 75 -11.97 -8.77 -9.27
C ASN A 75 -12.19 -10.24 -9.68
N ALA A 76 -11.15 -10.91 -10.19
CA ALA A 76 -11.23 -12.33 -10.54
C ALA A 76 -11.47 -13.20 -9.29
N LEU A 77 -10.76 -12.92 -8.20
CA LEU A 77 -10.95 -13.60 -6.92
C LEU A 77 -12.35 -13.36 -6.35
N LEU A 78 -12.82 -12.11 -6.33
CA LEU A 78 -14.15 -11.78 -5.83
C LEU A 78 -15.26 -12.48 -6.62
N ASN A 79 -15.16 -12.47 -7.95
CA ASN A 79 -16.11 -13.14 -8.82
C ASN A 79 -16.12 -14.66 -8.60
N ASN A 80 -14.95 -15.27 -8.37
CA ASN A 80 -14.86 -16.70 -8.10
C ASN A 80 -15.35 -17.09 -6.70
N MET A 81 -15.12 -16.24 -5.69
CA MET A 81 -15.49 -16.53 -4.30
C MET A 81 -16.97 -16.28 -4.01
N ILE A 82 -17.54 -15.19 -4.54
CA ILE A 82 -18.91 -14.76 -4.24
C ILE A 82 -19.85 -15.08 -5.40
N GLY A 83 -19.38 -14.94 -6.64
CA GLY A 83 -20.21 -15.08 -7.83
C GLY A 83 -21.43 -14.16 -7.78
N PHE A 84 -22.62 -14.74 -7.86
CA PHE A 84 -23.90 -14.01 -7.80
C PHE A 84 -24.37 -13.66 -6.38
N GLY A 85 -23.57 -13.94 -5.35
CA GLY A 85 -23.93 -13.73 -3.96
C GLY A 85 -24.34 -15.02 -3.24
N ILE A 86 -23.87 -15.18 -2.01
CA ILE A 86 -24.20 -16.33 -1.17
C ILE A 86 -25.60 -16.10 -0.59
N THR A 87 -26.57 -16.88 -1.06
CA THR A 87 -27.95 -16.81 -0.58
C THR A 87 -28.31 -17.98 0.33
N GLY A 88 -29.14 -17.73 1.32
CA GLY A 88 -29.74 -18.78 2.14
C GLY A 88 -30.77 -19.57 1.32
N THR A 89 -30.60 -20.89 1.25
CA THR A 89 -31.61 -21.77 0.66
C THR A 89 -32.58 -22.22 1.75
N PRO A 90 -33.88 -21.88 1.68
CA PRO A 90 -34.84 -22.32 2.68
C PRO A 90 -34.99 -23.84 2.63
N LYS A 91 -34.89 -24.50 3.79
CA LYS A 91 -35.13 -25.94 3.91
C LYS A 91 -36.63 -26.25 3.70
N LYS A 92 -36.94 -27.49 3.29
CA LYS A 92 -38.33 -27.96 3.18
C LYS A 92 -39.06 -27.73 4.51
N GLY A 93 -40.24 -27.12 4.46
CA GLY A 93 -41.03 -26.75 5.64
C GLY A 93 -40.74 -25.34 6.20
N THR A 94 -39.82 -24.56 5.61
CA THR A 94 -39.58 -23.17 6.05
C THR A 94 -40.83 -22.31 5.82
N PRO A 95 -41.38 -21.65 6.85
CA PRO A 95 -42.53 -20.76 6.71
C PRO A 95 -42.31 -19.65 5.68
N ALA A 96 -43.30 -19.40 4.81
CA ALA A 96 -43.23 -18.34 3.80
C ALA A 96 -42.98 -16.94 4.41
N LYS A 97 -43.45 -16.71 5.66
CA LYS A 97 -43.18 -15.48 6.41
C LYS A 97 -41.68 -15.24 6.63
N LEU A 98 -40.90 -16.29 6.92
CA LEU A 98 -39.45 -16.18 7.12
C LEU A 98 -38.73 -15.89 5.80
N VAL A 99 -39.13 -16.56 4.72
CA VAL A 99 -38.58 -16.27 3.37
C VAL A 99 -38.85 -14.82 2.98
N LYS A 100 -40.05 -14.30 3.26
CA LYS A 100 -40.39 -12.89 3.03
C LYS A 100 -39.59 -11.95 3.93
N ALA A 101 -39.39 -12.29 5.21
CA ALA A 101 -38.58 -11.52 6.13
C ALA A 101 -37.11 -11.44 5.69
N TRP A 102 -36.54 -12.55 5.24
CA TRP A 102 -35.18 -12.64 4.68
C TRP A 102 -35.00 -11.71 3.47
N LYS A 103 -35.90 -11.78 2.49
CA LYS A 103 -35.87 -10.92 1.29
C LYS A 103 -35.98 -9.43 1.64
N LYS A 104 -36.78 -9.08 2.66
CA LYS A 104 -36.87 -7.69 3.14
C LYS A 104 -35.60 -7.25 3.87
N TRP A 105 -35.03 -8.15 4.68
CA TRP A 105 -33.84 -7.88 5.45
C TRP A 105 -32.61 -7.65 4.56
N ILE A 106 -32.45 -8.43 3.47
CA ILE A 106 -31.35 -8.26 2.50
C ILE A 106 -31.17 -6.79 2.08
N LYS A 107 -32.27 -6.09 1.77
CA LYS A 107 -32.25 -4.70 1.30
C LYS A 107 -31.90 -3.67 2.37
N LYS A 108 -31.92 -4.06 3.64
CA LYS A 108 -31.66 -3.21 4.80
C LYS A 108 -30.61 -3.84 5.71
N ALA A 109 -29.75 -4.73 5.18
CA ALA A 109 -28.78 -5.43 6.03
C ALA A 109 -27.70 -4.47 6.54
N ASP A 110 -27.32 -3.48 5.74
CA ASP A 110 -26.31 -2.48 6.07
C ASP A 110 -26.80 -1.48 7.11
N TRP A 111 -26.00 -1.27 8.15
CA TRP A 111 -26.20 -0.24 9.16
C TRP A 111 -26.14 1.18 8.56
N LEU A 112 -25.24 1.41 7.62
CA LEU A 112 -25.08 2.72 6.95
C LEU A 112 -26.07 2.93 5.81
N SER A 113 -26.85 1.90 5.46
CA SER A 113 -27.86 1.94 4.38
C SER A 113 -27.31 2.32 3.00
N HIS A 114 -26.02 2.04 2.73
CA HIS A 114 -25.40 2.26 1.42
C HIS A 114 -25.48 1.01 0.53
N LEU A 115 -25.37 -0.17 1.14
CA LEU A 115 -25.30 -1.45 0.44
C LEU A 115 -26.45 -2.38 0.86
N ASP A 116 -26.81 -3.30 -0.02
CA ASP A 116 -27.61 -4.46 0.36
C ASP A 116 -26.71 -5.58 0.94
N PHE A 117 -27.31 -6.68 1.37
CA PHE A 117 -26.56 -7.80 1.93
C PHE A 117 -25.51 -8.38 0.94
N TYR A 118 -25.77 -8.34 -0.36
CA TYR A 118 -24.84 -8.86 -1.36
C TYR A 118 -23.66 -7.91 -1.58
N GLY A 119 -23.91 -6.60 -1.61
CA GLY A 119 -22.86 -5.58 -1.60
C GLY A 119 -21.99 -5.66 -0.35
N LEU A 120 -22.58 -5.97 0.82
CA LEU A 120 -21.81 -6.22 2.04
C LEU A 120 -20.93 -7.48 1.94
N GLN A 121 -21.40 -8.54 1.30
CA GLN A 121 -20.58 -9.73 1.05
C GLN A 121 -19.36 -9.38 0.20
N GLU A 122 -19.57 -8.65 -0.89
CA GLU A 122 -18.48 -8.19 -1.75
C GLU A 122 -17.49 -7.30 -1.00
N LEU A 123 -17.99 -6.28 -0.29
CA LEU A 123 -17.16 -5.36 0.48
C LEU A 123 -16.32 -6.08 1.55
N THR A 124 -16.92 -7.01 2.29
CA THR A 124 -16.24 -7.71 3.38
C THR A 124 -15.17 -8.67 2.84
N VAL A 125 -15.45 -9.41 1.77
CA VAL A 125 -14.43 -10.27 1.14
C VAL A 125 -13.33 -9.43 0.49
N ALA A 126 -13.67 -8.32 -0.18
CA ALA A 126 -12.68 -7.43 -0.78
C ALA A 126 -11.75 -6.82 0.27
N ALA A 127 -12.30 -6.39 1.41
CA ALA A 127 -11.51 -5.90 2.54
C ALA A 127 -10.64 -7.01 3.14
N MET A 128 -11.18 -8.23 3.30
CA MET A 128 -10.39 -9.38 3.78
C MET A 128 -9.21 -9.70 2.84
N LEU A 129 -9.43 -9.73 1.53
CA LEU A 129 -8.36 -10.04 0.55
C LEU A 129 -7.35 -8.90 0.42
N GLY A 130 -7.84 -7.66 0.39
CA GLY A 130 -7.03 -6.46 0.15
C GLY A 130 -6.32 -5.97 1.39
N ASP A 131 -7.03 -5.75 2.49
CA ASP A 131 -6.46 -5.24 3.74
C ASP A 131 -5.97 -6.34 4.68
N GLY A 132 -6.39 -7.58 4.43
CA GLY A 132 -6.04 -8.77 5.21
C GLY A 132 -7.13 -9.19 6.20
N ASP A 133 -7.81 -8.22 6.80
CA ASP A 133 -8.90 -8.46 7.73
C ASP A 133 -9.98 -7.38 7.67
N VAL A 134 -11.18 -7.77 8.12
CA VAL A 134 -12.33 -6.89 8.26
C VAL A 134 -13.15 -7.28 9.48
N PHE A 135 -13.83 -6.30 10.07
CA PHE A 135 -14.68 -6.48 11.24
C PHE A 135 -16.13 -6.20 10.87
N ILE A 136 -17.04 -7.08 11.28
CA ILE A 136 -18.48 -6.91 11.06
C ILE A 136 -19.15 -6.88 12.43
N ILE A 137 -19.72 -5.76 12.81
CA ILE A 137 -20.43 -5.58 14.07
C ILE A 137 -21.90 -5.86 13.86
N ARG A 138 -22.48 -6.72 14.70
CA ARG A 138 -23.92 -6.94 14.76
C ARG A 138 -24.56 -5.81 15.56
N ARG A 139 -25.40 -5.03 14.90
CA ARG A 139 -26.19 -3.94 15.51
C ARG A 139 -27.66 -4.36 15.53
N PHE A 140 -28.40 -3.95 16.54
CA PHE A 140 -29.83 -4.23 16.65
C PHE A 140 -30.63 -2.93 16.66
N GLU A 141 -31.45 -2.75 15.63
CA GLU A 141 -32.33 -1.60 15.44
C GLU A 141 -33.78 -2.01 15.75
N ALA A 142 -34.21 -1.72 16.99
CA ALA A 142 -35.59 -1.96 17.42
C ALA A 142 -36.58 -1.09 16.62
N GLY A 143 -37.81 -1.59 16.44
CA GLY A 143 -38.89 -0.82 15.80
C GLY A 143 -38.80 -0.68 14.28
N SER A 144 -37.82 -1.29 13.61
CA SER A 144 -37.63 -1.16 12.16
C SER A 144 -38.71 -1.85 11.29
N GLY A 145 -39.67 -2.56 11.89
CA GLY A 145 -40.74 -3.28 11.18
C GLY A 145 -40.27 -4.46 10.32
N ILE A 146 -38.99 -4.79 10.39
CA ILE A 146 -38.33 -5.94 9.76
C ILE A 146 -37.43 -6.63 10.79
N VAL A 147 -36.64 -7.61 10.35
CA VAL A 147 -35.61 -8.22 11.21
C VAL A 147 -34.67 -7.10 11.72
N PRO A 148 -34.52 -6.93 13.05
CA PRO A 148 -33.84 -5.78 13.66
C PRO A 148 -32.31 -5.84 13.51
N LEU A 149 -31.76 -6.98 13.12
CA LEU A 149 -30.32 -7.15 12.90
C LEU A 149 -29.85 -6.25 11.74
N ARG A 150 -28.77 -5.51 11.99
CA ARG A 150 -28.00 -4.73 11.01
C ARG A 150 -26.53 -5.11 11.13
N LEU A 151 -25.80 -4.98 10.03
CA LEU A 151 -24.38 -5.28 9.94
C LEU A 151 -23.64 -3.98 9.65
N GLU A 152 -22.70 -3.64 10.53
CA GLU A 152 -21.81 -2.51 10.36
C GLU A 152 -20.41 -3.03 10.05
N VAL A 153 -19.88 -2.69 8.87
CA VAL A 153 -18.55 -3.12 8.44
C VAL A 153 -17.52 -2.09 8.86
N LEU A 154 -16.60 -2.50 9.73
CA LEU A 154 -15.48 -1.68 10.19
C LEU A 154 -14.16 -2.15 9.57
N ASP A 155 -13.41 -1.17 9.09
CA ASP A 155 -12.02 -1.27 8.67
C ASP A 155 -11.11 -1.58 9.88
N GLY A 156 -10.22 -2.58 9.75
CA GLY A 156 -9.25 -2.90 10.80
C GLY A 156 -8.27 -1.76 11.12
N GLY A 157 -8.19 -0.73 10.27
CA GLY A 157 -7.42 0.51 10.45
C GLY A 157 -7.98 1.39 11.55
N MET A 158 -9.21 1.13 11.98
CA MET A 158 -9.83 1.83 13.11
C MET A 158 -9.52 1.16 14.44
N LEU A 159 -8.81 0.04 14.49
CA LEU A 159 -8.46 -0.57 15.78
C LEU A 159 -7.51 0.29 16.60
N ALA A 160 -7.79 0.35 17.89
CA ALA A 160 -6.99 1.01 18.91
C ALA A 160 -5.78 0.13 19.26
N LEU A 161 -4.72 0.21 18.44
CA LEU A 161 -3.52 -0.63 18.58
C LEU A 161 -2.84 -0.54 19.96
N GLU A 162 -3.06 0.56 20.68
CA GLU A 162 -2.59 0.81 22.04
C GLU A 162 -3.31 -0.02 23.11
N LYS A 163 -4.47 -0.62 22.79
CA LYS A 163 -5.25 -1.44 23.72
C LYS A 163 -5.11 -2.92 23.41
N GLY A 164 -4.79 -3.72 24.43
CA GLY A 164 -4.61 -5.17 24.28
C GLY A 164 -3.49 -5.53 23.30
N GLU A 165 -3.60 -6.69 22.66
CA GLU A 165 -2.69 -7.06 21.58
C GLU A 165 -3.29 -6.56 20.25
N GLN A 166 -2.80 -5.42 19.76
CA GLN A 166 -3.19 -4.80 18.49
C GLN A 166 -4.70 -4.47 18.38
N GLY A 167 -5.31 -4.00 19.47
CA GLY A 167 -6.73 -3.63 19.53
C GLY A 167 -7.67 -4.76 19.96
N ILE A 168 -7.13 -5.93 20.28
CA ILE A 168 -7.90 -7.11 20.70
C ILE A 168 -7.50 -7.48 22.14
N SER A 169 -8.48 -7.58 23.03
CA SER A 169 -8.28 -8.10 24.38
C SER A 169 -8.62 -9.58 24.42
N TYR A 170 -7.80 -10.39 25.10
CA TYR A 170 -7.97 -11.83 25.20
C TYR A 170 -8.32 -12.23 26.64
N ASP A 171 -9.13 -13.29 26.75
CA ASP A 171 -9.44 -14.00 27.99
C ASP A 171 -8.24 -14.86 28.44
N GLU A 172 -8.25 -15.39 29.66
CA GLU A 172 -7.16 -16.22 30.22
C GLU A 172 -6.84 -17.45 29.37
N ARG A 173 -7.82 -17.93 28.60
CA ARG A 173 -7.70 -19.06 27.67
C ARG A 173 -7.19 -18.66 26.27
N GLY A 174 -6.79 -17.41 26.05
CA GLY A 174 -6.31 -16.90 24.76
C GLY A 174 -7.41 -16.70 23.71
N ARG A 175 -8.68 -16.60 24.12
CA ARG A 175 -9.81 -16.33 23.22
C ARG A 175 -10.09 -14.82 23.15
N PRO A 176 -10.45 -14.24 22.00
CA PRO A 176 -10.80 -12.83 21.92
C PRO A 176 -12.03 -12.55 22.79
N ALA A 177 -11.91 -11.59 23.70
CA ALA A 177 -12.95 -11.19 24.64
C ALA A 177 -13.62 -9.88 24.20
N SER A 178 -12.82 -8.91 23.75
CA SER A 178 -13.33 -7.62 23.25
C SER A 178 -12.43 -7.01 22.17
N TYR A 179 -13.05 -6.22 21.30
CA TYR A 179 -12.40 -5.47 20.23
C TYR A 179 -12.55 -3.98 20.51
N HIS A 180 -11.44 -3.23 20.39
CA HIS A 180 -11.39 -1.80 20.68
C HIS A 180 -11.15 -1.01 19.39
N PHE A 181 -12.13 -0.21 18.99
CA PHE A 181 -12.04 0.66 17.82
C PHE A 181 -11.95 2.12 18.26
N ARG A 182 -11.23 2.94 17.49
CA ARG A 182 -11.23 4.39 17.61
C ARG A 182 -12.50 4.93 16.96
N LYS A 183 -13.13 5.94 17.57
CA LYS A 183 -14.33 6.60 17.00
C LYS A 183 -14.06 7.28 15.68
N HIS A 184 -12.83 7.77 15.50
CA HIS A 184 -12.37 8.40 14.28
C HIS A 184 -11.16 7.66 13.73
N ARG A 185 -11.07 7.58 12.40
CA ARG A 185 -9.90 7.01 11.73
C ARG A 185 -8.66 7.84 12.06
N ALA A 186 -7.59 7.16 12.46
CA ALA A 186 -6.30 7.81 12.66
C ALA A 186 -5.80 8.42 11.34
N GLY A 187 -5.58 9.73 11.29
CA GLY A 187 -5.00 10.44 10.14
C GLY A 187 -5.82 11.56 9.50
N GLY A 188 -7.02 11.87 10.01
CA GLY A 188 -7.74 13.10 9.64
C GLY A 188 -7.21 14.33 10.36
N LEU A 189 -7.41 15.53 9.78
CA LEU A 189 -7.08 16.85 10.36
C LEU A 189 -7.79 17.15 11.69
N ALA A 190 -8.75 16.32 12.11
CA ALA A 190 -9.38 16.44 13.42
C ALA A 190 -8.36 16.04 14.49
N LEU A 191 -8.15 16.91 15.48
CA LEU A 191 -7.38 16.60 16.69
C LEU A 191 -7.71 15.16 17.12
N SER A 192 -6.67 14.34 17.19
CA SER A 192 -6.70 12.94 17.62
C SER A 192 -7.45 12.79 18.95
N SER A 193 -8.78 12.72 18.90
CA SER A 193 -9.54 12.22 20.03
C SER A 193 -9.22 10.73 20.11
N ASN A 194 -8.49 10.35 21.16
CA ASN A 194 -8.16 8.96 21.48
C ASN A 194 -9.40 8.21 22.04
N GLU A 195 -10.60 8.74 21.76
CA GLU A 195 -11.85 8.11 22.12
C GLU A 195 -12.00 6.79 21.40
N THR A 196 -12.21 5.76 22.21
CA THR A 196 -12.30 4.38 21.79
C THR A 196 -13.65 3.83 22.23
N VAL A 197 -14.24 3.03 21.36
CA VAL A 197 -15.45 2.24 21.61
C VAL A 197 -15.04 0.78 21.62
N SER A 198 -15.51 0.05 22.62
CA SER A 198 -15.24 -1.37 22.77
C SER A 198 -16.49 -2.18 22.52
N PHE A 199 -16.36 -3.27 21.78
CA PHE A 199 -17.43 -4.24 21.54
C PHE A 199 -17.04 -5.61 22.07
N ALA A 200 -18.01 -6.35 22.59
CA ALA A 200 -17.78 -7.72 23.02
C ALA A 200 -17.50 -8.63 21.81
N ALA A 201 -16.64 -9.63 21.96
CA ALA A 201 -16.31 -10.56 20.88
C ALA A 201 -17.53 -11.33 20.34
N ALA A 202 -18.59 -11.50 21.14
CA ALA A 202 -19.84 -12.11 20.70
C ALA A 202 -20.57 -11.27 19.64
N GLU A 203 -20.40 -9.94 19.66
CA GLU A 203 -21.07 -9.01 18.74
C GLU A 203 -20.30 -8.81 17.45
N VAL A 204 -18.99 -9.08 17.47
CA VAL A 204 -18.07 -8.82 16.35
C VAL A 204 -17.75 -10.12 15.61
N ILE A 205 -17.87 -10.09 14.29
CA ILE A 205 -17.30 -11.10 13.40
C ILE A 205 -15.98 -10.54 12.90
N HIS A 206 -14.88 -11.17 13.32
CA HIS A 206 -13.57 -10.89 12.74
C HIS A 206 -13.34 -11.83 11.56
N LEU A 207 -13.43 -11.30 10.34
CA LEU A 207 -13.24 -12.06 9.12
C LEU A 207 -11.80 -11.86 8.63
N PHE A 208 -11.02 -12.93 8.69
CA PHE A 208 -9.65 -12.98 8.19
C PHE A 208 -9.26 -14.42 7.85
N ARG A 209 -8.28 -14.56 6.96
CA ARG A 209 -7.64 -15.85 6.68
C ARG A 209 -6.51 -16.09 7.68
N LYS A 210 -6.53 -17.25 8.34
CA LYS A 210 -5.47 -17.68 9.26
C LYS A 210 -4.49 -18.59 8.52
N ASP A 211 -3.26 -18.12 8.34
CA ASP A 211 -2.20 -18.83 7.63
C ASP A 211 -1.31 -19.65 8.58
N TRP A 212 -1.17 -19.25 9.85
CA TRP A 212 -0.41 -20.00 10.84
C TRP A 212 -1.06 -20.05 12.23
N PRO A 213 -0.73 -21.05 13.07
CA PRO A 213 -1.19 -21.13 14.45
C PRO A 213 -0.82 -19.87 15.25
N GLY A 214 -1.73 -19.41 16.11
CA GLY A 214 -1.54 -18.18 16.87
C GLY A 214 -2.00 -16.91 16.15
N GLN A 215 -1.85 -16.76 14.84
CA GLN A 215 -2.12 -15.49 14.12
C GLN A 215 -3.41 -14.76 14.56
N THR A 216 -3.26 -13.51 15.02
CA THR A 216 -4.35 -12.65 15.53
C THR A 216 -4.95 -11.72 14.48
N ARG A 217 -4.19 -11.41 13.42
CA ARG A 217 -4.52 -10.45 12.37
C ARG A 217 -4.40 -11.09 11.01
N GLY A 218 -5.27 -10.70 10.09
CA GLY A 218 -5.15 -11.11 8.71
C GLY A 218 -4.02 -10.39 8.00
N ARG A 219 -3.57 -10.97 6.89
CA ARG A 219 -2.59 -10.38 5.98
C ARG A 219 -3.17 -10.26 4.59
N SER A 220 -2.78 -9.20 3.89
CA SER A 220 -3.24 -8.98 2.53
C SER A 220 -2.75 -10.11 1.63
N MET A 221 -3.62 -10.58 0.75
CA MET A 221 -3.25 -11.55 -0.27
C MET A 221 -2.22 -10.98 -1.27
N PHE A 222 -2.15 -9.65 -1.40
CA PHE A 222 -1.22 -8.95 -2.28
C PHE A 222 0.16 -8.69 -1.64
N GLU A 223 0.35 -9.07 -0.38
CA GLU A 223 1.57 -8.74 0.38
C GLU A 223 2.84 -9.34 -0.23
N SER A 224 2.76 -10.55 -0.81
CA SER A 224 3.88 -11.25 -1.44
C SER A 224 4.27 -10.67 -2.82
N VAL A 225 3.37 -9.94 -3.46
CA VAL A 225 3.47 -9.51 -4.87
C VAL A 225 3.54 -8.01 -5.05
N ILE A 226 3.23 -7.22 -4.00
CA ILE A 226 3.17 -5.75 -4.10
C ILE A 226 4.43 -5.14 -4.71
N LYS A 227 5.61 -5.59 -4.27
CA LYS A 227 6.88 -5.12 -4.80
C LYS A 227 7.04 -5.48 -6.27
N ARG A 228 6.61 -6.67 -6.68
CA ARG A 228 6.71 -7.11 -8.09
C ARG A 228 5.82 -6.25 -9.00
N PHE A 229 4.63 -5.88 -8.54
CA PHE A 229 3.77 -4.98 -9.31
C PHE A 229 4.37 -3.57 -9.41
N GLU A 230 4.94 -3.05 -8.33
CA GLU A 230 5.62 -1.75 -8.36
C GLU A 230 6.87 -1.76 -9.26
N ASP A 231 7.69 -2.82 -9.20
CA ASP A 231 8.86 -2.99 -10.07
C ASP A 231 8.43 -3.10 -11.55
N LEU A 232 7.29 -3.76 -11.81
CA LEU A 232 6.72 -3.87 -13.16
C LEU A 232 6.21 -2.52 -13.69
N ASP A 233 5.53 -1.75 -12.85
CA ASP A 233 5.05 -0.40 -13.22
C ASP A 233 6.23 0.54 -13.50
N ALA A 234 7.25 0.51 -12.64
CA ALA A 234 8.48 1.28 -12.84
C ALA A 234 9.23 0.87 -14.12
N TYR A 235 9.20 -0.43 -14.46
CA TYR A 235 9.78 -0.92 -15.71
C TYR A 235 9.02 -0.40 -16.94
N PHE A 236 7.68 -0.42 -16.92
CA PHE A 236 6.88 0.15 -18.02
C PHE A 236 7.13 1.64 -18.20
N GLU A 237 7.22 2.40 -17.10
CA GLU A 237 7.51 3.84 -17.15
C GLU A 237 8.90 4.12 -17.76
N ALA A 238 9.92 3.38 -17.33
CA ALA A 238 11.27 3.50 -17.88
C ALA A 238 11.32 3.18 -19.38
N GLU A 239 10.58 2.16 -19.83
CA GLU A 239 10.50 1.82 -21.25
C GLU A 239 9.75 2.87 -22.07
N VAL A 240 8.71 3.50 -21.53
CA VAL A 240 8.02 4.62 -22.19
C VAL A 240 8.97 5.81 -22.35
N VAL A 241 9.67 6.22 -21.29
CA VAL A 241 10.65 7.32 -21.35
C VAL A 241 11.75 7.01 -22.36
N ARG A 242 12.24 5.77 -22.36
CA ARG A 242 13.23 5.33 -23.34
C ARG A 242 12.69 5.39 -24.77
N LYS A 243 11.46 4.94 -25.01
CA LYS A 243 10.82 5.03 -26.33
C LYS A 243 10.63 6.48 -26.77
N GLN A 244 10.36 7.38 -25.83
CA GLN A 244 10.32 8.81 -26.10
C GLN A 244 11.70 9.35 -26.50
N ILE A 245 12.77 8.96 -25.79
CA ILE A 245 14.16 9.31 -26.18
C ILE A 245 14.56 8.68 -27.51
N GLU A 246 14.12 7.45 -27.81
CA GLU A 246 14.32 6.80 -29.11
C GLU A 246 13.60 7.55 -30.24
N ALA A 247 12.42 8.11 -29.96
CA ALA A 247 11.67 8.93 -30.90
C ALA A 247 12.24 10.35 -31.03
N CYS A 248 12.90 10.87 -29.99
CA CYS A 248 13.77 12.03 -30.10
C CYS A 248 14.99 11.63 -30.93
N PHE A 249 15.10 12.10 -32.17
CA PHE A 249 16.33 12.00 -32.94
C PHE A 249 17.44 12.77 -32.19
N ALA A 250 18.17 12.09 -31.31
CA ALA A 250 19.25 12.69 -30.52
C ALA A 250 20.47 12.90 -31.43
N ALA A 251 20.53 14.08 -32.05
CA ALA A 251 21.68 14.56 -32.79
C ALA A 251 22.64 15.27 -31.81
N PHE A 252 23.79 14.67 -31.53
CA PHE A 252 24.84 15.37 -30.79
C PHE A 252 25.65 16.23 -31.75
N ILE A 253 25.58 17.56 -31.58
CA ILE A 253 26.37 18.53 -32.34
C ILE A 253 27.78 18.56 -31.74
N THR A 254 28.78 18.09 -32.48
CA THR A 254 30.19 18.29 -32.12
C THR A 254 30.72 19.47 -32.92
N PRO A 255 31.04 20.62 -32.29
CA PRO A 255 31.59 21.76 -33.01
C PRO A 255 32.98 21.43 -33.54
N SER A 256 33.21 21.67 -34.82
CA SER A 256 34.56 21.60 -35.39
C SER A 256 35.34 22.84 -34.95
N LEU A 257 36.22 22.68 -33.95
CA LEU A 257 37.27 23.65 -33.71
C LEU A 257 38.32 23.50 -34.82
N GLU A 258 38.15 24.24 -35.91
CA GLU A 258 39.26 24.53 -36.81
C GLU A 258 40.27 25.38 -36.03
N ALA A 259 41.50 24.85 -35.90
CA ALA A 259 42.61 25.56 -35.30
C ALA A 259 43.01 26.74 -36.21
N GLY A 260 42.41 27.90 -35.99
CA GLY A 260 42.72 29.14 -36.70
C GLY A 260 42.01 30.33 -36.07
N ASP A 261 42.78 31.14 -35.35
CA ASP A 261 42.42 32.41 -34.71
C ASP A 261 41.45 32.36 -33.51
N LEU A 262 42.05 32.07 -32.34
CA LEU A 262 41.54 32.59 -31.08
C LEU A 262 41.87 34.09 -30.99
N ASP A 263 41.05 34.94 -31.59
CA ASP A 263 40.93 36.31 -31.11
C ASP A 263 40.16 36.27 -29.78
N LEU A 264 40.91 36.17 -28.68
CA LEU A 264 40.43 36.54 -27.34
C LEU A 264 40.35 38.07 -27.26
N GLY A 265 39.56 38.64 -28.17
CA GLY A 265 39.28 40.06 -28.31
C GLY A 265 38.07 40.43 -27.45
N ASN A 266 38.38 41.09 -26.33
CA ASN A 266 37.50 41.82 -25.43
C ASN A 266 36.19 42.33 -26.10
N ARG A 267 35.06 41.65 -25.84
CA ARG A 267 33.72 42.18 -26.20
C ARG A 267 33.09 42.84 -25.00
N ASP A 268 33.16 44.17 -25.05
CA ASP A 268 32.41 45.15 -24.28
C ASP A 268 30.90 44.84 -24.27
N GLY A 269 30.24 45.24 -23.19
CA GLY A 269 28.87 44.86 -22.87
C GLY A 269 27.87 45.35 -23.90
N THR A 270 27.08 44.43 -24.44
CA THR A 270 25.64 44.58 -24.72
C THR A 270 25.10 43.27 -25.30
N THR A 271 24.15 42.70 -24.57
CA THR A 271 23.05 41.82 -25.01
C THR A 271 23.34 40.86 -26.18
N THR A 272 23.48 39.56 -25.90
CA THR A 272 22.58 38.48 -26.35
C THR A 272 23.00 37.20 -25.64
N ASN A 273 22.04 36.41 -25.18
CA ASN A 273 22.19 35.17 -24.43
C ASN A 273 23.27 34.24 -25.00
N ASN A 274 24.45 34.20 -24.37
CA ASN A 274 25.33 33.01 -24.40
C ASN A 274 24.81 31.99 -23.38
N GLY A 275 23.56 31.57 -23.57
CA GLY A 275 23.15 30.28 -23.08
C GLY A 275 23.77 29.26 -24.01
N PHE A 276 24.51 28.29 -23.48
CA PHE A 276 24.29 26.96 -24.01
C PHE A 276 22.80 26.71 -23.77
N ASP A 277 21.96 27.07 -24.74
CA ASP A 277 20.54 26.82 -24.68
C ASP A 277 20.46 25.32 -24.45
N GLN A 278 20.01 24.94 -23.26
CA GLN A 278 19.59 23.58 -22.98
C GLN A 278 18.39 23.36 -23.89
N GLU A 279 18.68 23.03 -25.16
CA GLU A 279 17.66 22.70 -26.14
C GLU A 279 16.91 21.51 -25.56
N THR A 280 15.67 21.78 -25.18
CA THR A 280 14.77 20.73 -24.70
C THR A 280 14.48 19.87 -25.93
N LEU A 281 15.00 18.64 -25.93
CA LEU A 281 14.86 17.73 -27.05
C LEU A 281 13.46 17.12 -27.05
N GLU A 282 12.61 17.57 -27.97
CA GLU A 282 11.28 16.99 -28.20
C GLU A 282 11.29 16.04 -29.43
N PRO A 283 10.47 14.97 -29.42
CA PRO A 283 10.39 14.06 -30.57
C PRO A 283 10.04 14.79 -31.87
N GLY A 284 10.87 14.64 -32.91
CA GLY A 284 10.65 15.24 -34.23
C GLY A 284 11.28 16.62 -34.46
N MET A 285 12.10 17.13 -33.53
CA MET A 285 12.83 18.37 -33.72
C MET A 285 13.92 18.24 -34.80
N MET A 286 13.99 19.21 -35.73
CA MET A 286 15.09 19.36 -36.68
C MET A 286 15.94 20.57 -36.27
N ALA A 287 17.11 20.32 -35.67
CA ALA A 287 18.07 21.38 -35.34
C ALA A 287 18.81 21.85 -36.61
N ARG A 288 18.99 23.17 -36.77
CA ARG A 288 19.84 23.74 -37.84
C ARG A 288 21.28 23.76 -37.35
N LEU A 289 22.19 23.16 -38.13
CA LEU A 289 23.61 23.09 -37.82
C LEU A 289 24.40 24.20 -38.51
N ASN A 290 25.49 24.66 -37.88
CA ASN A 290 26.43 25.55 -38.52
C ASN A 290 27.38 24.76 -39.44
N PRO A 291 27.97 25.38 -40.47
CA PRO A 291 28.93 24.72 -41.36
C PRO A 291 30.14 24.19 -40.56
N GLY A 292 30.37 22.87 -40.60
CA GLY A 292 31.46 22.19 -39.88
C GLY A 292 31.02 21.30 -38.72
N ASP A 293 29.80 21.46 -38.22
CA ASP A 293 29.27 20.65 -37.12
C ASP A 293 28.94 19.22 -37.57
N THR A 294 29.47 18.22 -36.86
CA THR A 294 29.14 16.81 -37.13
C THR A 294 28.06 16.32 -36.17
N VAL A 295 27.03 15.69 -36.72
CA VAL A 295 25.99 14.98 -35.97
C VAL A 295 26.43 13.54 -35.71
N THR A 296 26.60 13.17 -34.43
CA THR A 296 26.69 11.77 -34.05
C THR A 296 25.36 11.32 -33.46
N PHE A 297 24.80 10.24 -34.00
CA PHE A 297 23.56 9.65 -33.48
C PHE A 297 23.89 8.65 -32.37
N GLY A 298 23.41 8.90 -31.16
CA GLY A 298 23.40 7.89 -30.12
C GLY A 298 22.29 6.89 -30.40
N THR A 299 22.60 5.68 -30.86
CA THR A 299 21.59 4.61 -31.02
C THR A 299 21.40 3.90 -29.68
N PRO A 300 20.31 4.12 -28.94
CA PRO A 300 20.02 3.35 -27.73
C PRO A 300 19.88 1.86 -28.10
N ARG A 301 20.60 0.99 -27.40
CA ARG A 301 20.63 -0.45 -27.68
C ARG A 301 19.28 -1.08 -27.36
N VAL A 302 18.56 -1.60 -28.35
CA VAL A 302 17.27 -2.30 -28.19
C VAL A 302 17.37 -3.38 -27.11
N THR A 303 16.58 -3.26 -26.02
CA THR A 303 16.45 -4.35 -25.05
C THR A 303 15.51 -5.39 -25.63
N VAL A 304 16.05 -6.56 -25.98
CA VAL A 304 15.24 -7.72 -26.34
C VAL A 304 14.70 -8.34 -25.04
N GLY A 305 13.40 -8.65 -24.98
CA GLY A 305 12.83 -9.43 -23.86
C GLY A 305 11.76 -8.74 -23.00
N MET A 306 11.29 -7.54 -23.35
CA MET A 306 10.17 -6.85 -22.66
C MET A 306 8.96 -7.77 -22.39
N ALA A 307 8.50 -8.46 -23.44
CA ALA A 307 7.34 -9.33 -23.37
C ALA A 307 7.59 -10.55 -22.48
N GLU A 308 8.81 -11.08 -22.47
CA GLU A 308 9.18 -12.24 -21.65
C GLU A 308 9.28 -11.85 -20.17
N PHE A 309 9.98 -10.74 -19.87
CA PHE A 309 10.09 -10.22 -18.52
C PHE A 309 8.73 -9.87 -17.91
N SER A 310 7.90 -9.14 -18.65
CA SER A 310 6.54 -8.80 -18.20
C SER A 310 5.68 -10.05 -18.00
N ARG A 311 5.75 -11.03 -18.90
CA ARG A 311 5.03 -12.31 -18.75
C ARG A 311 5.48 -13.10 -17.53
N VAL A 312 6.80 -13.27 -17.32
CA VAL A 312 7.33 -14.00 -16.15
C VAL A 312 6.95 -13.28 -14.86
N THR A 313 7.04 -11.95 -14.83
CA THR A 313 6.67 -11.15 -13.66
C THR A 313 5.17 -11.26 -13.35
N LEU A 314 4.31 -11.16 -14.37
CA LEU A 314 2.88 -11.33 -14.21
C LEU A 314 2.51 -12.74 -13.75
N LEU A 315 3.11 -13.79 -14.33
CA LEU A 315 2.87 -15.18 -13.91
C LEU A 315 3.33 -15.43 -12.48
N SER A 316 4.50 -14.91 -12.09
CA SER A 316 4.97 -15.00 -10.71
C SER A 316 4.06 -14.24 -9.74
N SER A 317 3.53 -13.09 -10.16
CA SER A 317 2.58 -12.32 -9.36
C SER A 317 1.23 -13.02 -9.26
N SER A 318 0.73 -13.63 -10.33
CA SER A 318 -0.48 -14.46 -10.28
C SER A 318 -0.32 -15.63 -9.31
N ALA A 319 0.80 -16.35 -9.38
CA ALA A 319 1.09 -17.45 -8.45
C ALA A 319 1.16 -17.00 -6.98
N GLY A 320 1.55 -15.75 -6.72
CA GLY A 320 1.60 -15.19 -5.36
C GLY A 320 0.25 -14.75 -4.81
N VAL A 321 -0.69 -14.36 -5.68
CA VAL A 321 -2.06 -13.96 -5.30
C VAL A 321 -2.99 -15.17 -5.19
N GLY A 322 -2.83 -16.17 -6.07
CA GLY A 322 -3.68 -17.36 -6.14
C GLY A 322 -4.37 -17.49 -7.48
#